data_AF-A0A6B3CYR9-F1
#
_entry.id   AF-A0A6B3CYR9-F1
#
_cell.length_a   1.000
_cell.length_b   1.000
_cell.length_c   1.000
_cell.angle_alpha   90.00
_cell.angle_beta   90.00
_cell.angle_gamma   90.00
#
_symmetry.space_group_name_H-M   'P 1'
#
loop_
_entity.id
_entity.type
_entity.pdbx_description
1 polymer ?
#
loop_
_entity_poly.entity_id
_entity_poly.type
_entity_poly.pdbx_seq_one_letter_code
_entity_poly.pdbx_strand_id
1 'polypeptide(L)'
;HDESLARTTDVEEVFPDRSPWKVKDFTAAEIARLDAGSWFGPEYAGARVPTLEQYLNRLDRNHQKLLLELKSPGLYPGIEQQTLKVLAN
;
A
#
# COMPACT_ATOMS: atom_id res chain seq x y z
N HIS A 1 -4.69 1.29 5.21
CA HIS A 1 -5.39 2.05 6.28
C HIS A 1 -6.66 2.66 5.72
N ASP A 2 -6.52 3.58 4.76
CA ASP A 2 -7.66 4.16 4.03
C ASP A 2 -7.97 3.37 2.77
N GLU A 3 -9.17 3.59 2.24
CA GLU A 3 -9.57 3.08 0.93
C GLU A 3 -9.16 3.98 -0.24
N SER A 4 -8.72 5.22 0.04
CA SER A 4 -8.22 6.18 -0.95
C SER A 4 -6.74 6.48 -0.71
N LEU A 5 -6.03 6.77 -1.79
CA LEU A 5 -4.61 7.11 -1.78
C LEU A 5 -4.35 8.58 -1.40
N ALA A 6 -5.36 9.46 -1.48
CA ALA A 6 -5.20 10.92 -1.44
C ALA A 6 -4.56 11.47 -0.15
N ARG A 7 -4.85 10.90 1.02
CA ARG A 7 -4.38 11.47 2.30
C ARG A 7 -2.88 11.30 2.51
N THR A 8 -2.30 10.22 1.98
CA THR A 8 -0.93 9.81 2.31
C THR A 8 -0.06 9.63 1.08
N THR A 9 -0.48 10.16 -0.07
CA THR A 9 0.31 10.12 -1.30
C THR A 9 0.10 11.38 -2.15
N ASP A 10 0.92 11.54 -3.19
CA ASP A 10 0.80 12.54 -4.25
C ASP A 10 -0.14 12.15 -5.40
N VAL A 11 -1.07 11.20 -5.18
CA VAL A 11 -1.93 10.66 -6.25
C VAL A 11 -2.76 11.72 -6.99
N GLU A 12 -3.15 12.80 -6.31
CA GLU A 12 -3.92 13.90 -6.90
C GLU A 12 -3.09 14.67 -7.94
N GLU A 13 -1.77 14.71 -7.76
CA GLU A 13 -0.83 15.34 -8.70
C GLU A 13 -0.45 14.39 -9.84
N VAL A 14 -0.21 13.11 -9.52
CA VAL A 14 0.24 12.11 -10.50
C VAL A 14 -0.91 11.61 -11.38
N PHE A 15 -2.13 11.57 -10.86
CA PHE A 15 -3.33 11.07 -11.54
C PHE A 15 -4.56 11.96 -11.29
N PRO A 16 -4.54 13.25 -11.67
CA PRO A 16 -5.60 14.22 -11.30
C PRO A 16 -7.00 13.82 -11.78
N ASP A 17 -7.10 13.15 -12.93
CA ASP A 17 -8.37 12.78 -13.55
C ASP A 17 -8.95 11.43 -13.06
N ARG A 18 -8.36 10.85 -12.00
CA ARG A 18 -8.73 9.51 -11.46
C ARG A 18 -9.40 9.58 -10.07
N SER A 19 -9.94 10.74 -9.69
CA SER A 19 -10.78 10.87 -8.50
C SER A 19 -11.89 9.81 -8.48
N PRO A 20 -12.21 9.17 -7.34
CA PRO A 20 -11.79 9.50 -5.96
C PRO A 20 -10.54 8.75 -5.44
N TRP A 21 -9.67 8.30 -6.35
CA TRP A 21 -8.38 7.67 -6.04
C TRP A 21 -8.45 6.45 -5.11
N LYS A 22 -9.48 5.61 -5.27
CA LYS A 22 -9.63 4.41 -4.44
C LYS A 22 -8.53 3.42 -4.76
N VAL A 23 -7.94 2.80 -3.74
CA VAL A 23 -6.84 1.82 -3.88
C VAL A 23 -7.20 0.72 -4.89
N LYS A 24 -8.44 0.22 -4.86
CA LYS A 24 -8.92 -0.84 -5.77
C LYS A 24 -8.97 -0.46 -7.25
N ASP A 25 -8.95 0.84 -7.57
CA ASP A 25 -9.06 1.35 -8.94
C ASP A 25 -7.68 1.57 -9.58
N PHE A 26 -6.59 1.20 -8.88
CA PHE A 26 -5.20 1.36 -9.35
C PHE A 26 -4.50 0.01 -9.35
N THR A 27 -3.61 -0.17 -10.33
CA THR A 27 -2.69 -1.30 -10.38
C THR A 27 -1.55 -1.11 -9.37
N ALA A 28 -0.93 -2.21 -8.94
CA ALA A 28 0.26 -2.14 -8.10
C ALA A 28 1.40 -1.33 -8.74
N ALA A 29 1.53 -1.39 -10.07
CA ALA A 29 2.53 -0.61 -10.82
C ALA A 29 2.23 0.90 -10.81
N GLU A 30 0.97 1.31 -10.89
CA GLU A 30 0.58 2.72 -10.73
C GLU A 30 0.83 3.20 -9.29
N ILE A 31 0.45 2.40 -8.28
CA ILE A 31 0.66 2.75 -6.86
C ILE A 31 2.16 2.86 -6.53
N ALA A 32 3.00 2.01 -7.11
CA ALA A 32 4.45 2.03 -6.89
C ALA A 32 5.13 3.33 -7.37
N ARG A 33 4.46 4.13 -8.21
CA ARG A 33 4.98 5.42 -8.70
C ARG A 33 4.74 6.57 -7.73
N LEU A 34 3.84 6.40 -6.77
CA LEU A 34 3.40 7.47 -5.88
C LEU A 34 4.45 7.74 -4.80
N ASP A 35 4.59 9.02 -4.43
CA ASP A 35 5.30 9.44 -3.23
C ASP A 35 4.34 9.30 -2.04
N ALA A 36 4.70 8.44 -1.08
CA ALA A 36 3.93 8.16 0.13
C ALA A 36 4.59 8.70 1.42
N GLY A 37 5.59 9.59 1.28
CA GLY A 37 6.35 10.13 2.40
C GLY A 37 6.34 11.66 2.49
N SER A 38 6.30 12.37 1.37
CA SER A 38 6.31 13.84 1.32
C SER A 38 5.15 14.47 2.11
N TRP A 39 4.01 13.78 2.23
CA TRP A 39 2.89 14.23 3.05
C TRP A 39 3.20 14.29 4.56
N PHE A 40 4.14 13.48 5.04
CA PHE A 40 4.52 13.40 6.45
C PHE A 40 5.68 14.37 6.77
N GLY A 41 6.63 14.53 5.85
CA GLY A 41 7.73 15.49 5.98
C GLY A 41 8.69 15.41 4.79
N PRO A 42 9.40 16.52 4.47
CA PRO A 42 10.32 16.57 3.33
C PRO A 42 11.48 15.56 3.42
N GLU A 43 11.88 15.16 4.63
CA GLU A 43 12.90 14.14 4.86
C GLU A 43 12.47 12.72 4.46
N TYR A 44 11.17 12.51 4.24
CA TYR A 44 10.60 11.25 3.77
C TYR A 44 10.23 11.25 2.29
N ALA A 45 10.55 12.33 1.57
CA ALA A 45 10.26 12.46 0.15
C ALA A 45 10.82 11.27 -0.66
N GLY A 46 10.02 10.78 -1.60
CA GLY A 46 10.33 9.63 -2.44
C GLY A 46 10.05 8.26 -1.81
N ALA A 47 9.55 8.19 -0.56
CA ALA A 47 9.10 6.94 0.02
C ALA A 47 7.97 6.33 -0.84
N ARG A 48 7.99 5.02 -1.06
CA ARG A 48 7.02 4.31 -1.90
C ARG A 48 6.07 3.47 -1.05
N VAL A 49 4.87 3.23 -1.55
CA VAL A 49 3.93 2.26 -0.95
C VAL A 49 4.49 0.85 -1.15
N PRO A 50 4.82 0.10 -0.09
CA PRO A 50 5.35 -1.25 -0.23
C PRO A 50 4.24 -2.26 -0.53
N THR A 51 4.59 -3.35 -1.23
CA THR A 51 3.76 -4.56 -1.24
C THR A 51 3.90 -5.34 0.07
N LEU A 52 2.95 -6.22 0.38
CA LEU A 52 3.05 -7.10 1.54
C LEU A 52 4.33 -7.96 1.49
N GLU A 53 4.64 -8.53 0.32
CA GLU A 53 5.85 -9.34 0.11
C GLU A 53 7.14 -8.56 0.36
N GLN A 54 7.23 -7.31 -0.12
CA GLN A 54 8.39 -6.44 0.16
C GLN A 54 8.55 -6.17 1.65
N TYR A 55 7.43 -5.98 2.36
CA TYR A 55 7.45 -5.74 3.80
C TYR A 55 7.85 -6.98 4.59
N LEU A 56 7.33 -8.17 4.25
CA LEU A 56 7.73 -9.45 4.87
C LEU A 56 9.23 -9.70 4.72
N ASN A 57 9.75 -9.54 3.50
CA ASN A 57 11.19 -9.65 3.23
C ASN A 57 12.04 -8.72 4.13
N ARG A 58 11.52 -7.54 4.49
CA ARG A 58 12.19 -6.62 5.41
C ARG A 58 12.12 -7.11 6.86
N LEU A 59 10.99 -7.64 7.30
CA LEU A 59 10.81 -8.18 8.65
C LEU A 59 11.71 -9.39 8.89
N ASP A 60 11.79 -10.31 7.94
CA ASP A 60 12.63 -11.51 8.04
C ASP A 60 14.11 -11.16 8.21
N ARG A 61 14.61 -10.23 7.40
CA ARG A 61 15.99 -9.72 7.48
C ARG A 61 16.31 -9.09 8.83
N ASN A 62 15.31 -8.56 9.53
CA ASN A 62 15.47 -7.86 10.80
C ASN A 62 15.00 -8.70 12.00
N HIS A 63 14.55 -9.94 11.79
CA HIS A 63 13.97 -10.81 12.82
C HIS A 63 12.79 -10.18 13.59
N GLN A 64 11.92 -9.48 12.87
CA GLN A 64 10.77 -8.77 13.44
C GLN A 64 9.47 -9.57 13.29
N LYS A 65 8.53 -9.38 14.22
CA LYS A 65 7.20 -9.99 14.16
C LYS A 65 6.21 -9.08 13.44
N LEU A 66 5.19 -9.68 12.81
CA LEU A 66 4.12 -8.99 12.10
C LEU A 66 2.82 -9.00 12.91
N LEU A 67 2.15 -7.85 12.98
CA LEU A 67 0.72 -7.75 13.27
C LEU A 67 0.04 -7.19 12.01
N LEU A 68 -0.83 -7.99 11.38
CA LEU A 68 -1.48 -7.66 10.13
C LEU A 68 -2.99 -7.44 10.32
N GLU A 69 -3.51 -6.39 9.72
CA GLU A 69 -4.96 -6.10 9.66
C GLU A 69 -5.45 -6.19 8.20
N LEU A 70 -6.53 -6.94 7.97
CA LEU A 70 -7.27 -6.92 6.70
C LEU A 70 -8.34 -5.83 6.77
N LYS A 71 -8.22 -4.81 5.92
CA LYS A 71 -9.17 -3.70 5.88
C LYS A 71 -10.35 -4.02 4.96
N SER A 72 -11.57 -3.81 5.45
CA SER A 72 -12.82 -3.91 4.69
C SER A 72 -12.90 -5.15 3.77
N PRO A 73 -12.74 -6.40 4.26
CA PRO A 73 -12.65 -7.59 3.43
C PRO A 73 -13.85 -7.79 2.48
N GLY A 74 -15.05 -7.32 2.85
CA GLY A 74 -16.22 -7.33 1.97
C GLY A 74 -16.08 -6.52 0.67
N LEU A 75 -15.14 -5.56 0.61
CA LEU A 75 -14.82 -4.82 -0.61
C LEU A 75 -13.77 -5.52 -1.49
N TYR A 76 -13.05 -6.50 -0.94
CA TYR A 76 -11.94 -7.19 -1.60
C TYR A 76 -12.14 -8.72 -1.51
N PRO A 77 -13.10 -9.30 -2.26
CA PRO A 77 -13.32 -10.73 -2.23
C PRO A 77 -12.05 -11.53 -2.53
N GLY A 78 -11.70 -12.44 -1.61
CA GLY A 78 -10.52 -13.31 -1.74
C GLY A 78 -9.21 -12.73 -1.18
N ILE A 79 -9.23 -11.55 -0.56
CA ILE A 79 -8.05 -10.93 0.04
C ILE A 79 -7.44 -11.80 1.15
N GLU A 80 -8.26 -12.56 1.88
CA GLU A 80 -7.80 -13.49 2.92
C GLU A 80 -6.93 -14.59 2.31
N GLN A 81 -7.39 -15.20 1.21
CA GLN A 81 -6.67 -16.28 0.53
C GLN A 81 -5.38 -15.77 -0.11
N GLN A 82 -5.42 -14.59 -0.74
CA GLN A 82 -4.23 -13.95 -1.31
C GLN A 82 -3.21 -13.61 -0.22
N THR A 83 -3.67 -13.12 0.92
CA THR A 83 -2.82 -12.81 2.08
C THR A 83 -2.17 -14.07 2.62
N LEU A 84 -2.94 -15.13 2.85
CA LEU A 84 -2.41 -16.42 3.33
C LEU A 84 -1.38 -17.00 2.36
N LYS A 85 -1.60 -16.87 1.05
CA LYS A 85 -0.63 -17.31 0.03
C LYS A 85 0.71 -16.59 0.16
N VAL A 86 0.69 -15.28 0.47
CA VAL A 86 1.91 -14.49 0.65
C VAL A 86 2.61 -14.82 1.98
N LEU A 87 1.84 -15.11 3.04
CA LEU A 87 2.38 -15.47 4.36
C LEU A 87 2.90 -16.91 4.47
N ALA A 88 2.53 -17.79 3.54
CA ALA A 88 2.96 -19.19 3.51
C ALA A 88 4.30 -19.41 2.78
N ASN A 89 4.84 -18.39 2.12
CA ASN A 89 6.17 -18.40 1.51
C ASN A 89 7.25 -18.15 2.55
#